data_AF-A0A1J5U9P4-F1
#
_entry.id   AF-A0A1J5U9P4-F1
#
_cell.length_a   1.000
_cell.length_b   1.000
_cell.length_c   1.000
_cell.angle_alpha   90.00
_cell.angle_beta   90.00
_cell.angle_gamma   90.00
#
_symmetry.space_group_name_H-M   'P 1'
#
loop_
_entity.id
_entity.type
_entity.pdbx_description
1 polymer ?
#
loop_
_entity_poly.entity_id
_entity_poly.type
_entity_poly.pdbx_seq_one_letter_code
_entity_poly.pdbx_strand_id
1 'polypeptide(L)'
;MGILNNREISILLWFSIFLIVILFNKDLRSMIKNIVDTILCKQILIPIFSMVVYMLIVIYFLSVIDLWRCDQIKNSIVWFFSVALISMFEINNIKDSPNYFKDTLKNNLKVIVIIQFIISVYTFSLPLEIVFVPFMVFLAMMIAVSTSSKEHKIVEVALNKLLEYIGIGIIIFTIYKLFTEFSTIYQEKTFYDFVVPTLLSILFLPFLFLLSVYIHYKNTFVSLSIFIDNEKLLKYAKFKAFKSFIFNTSALRRWFKKVAHDKLQNKNEVDDSINYIFSIIDRESSPIDVDIKKGWSPYQAIKYLKEEGIEAGHYQELYDGEWFASSPLKELDNGIFSNNIAYYIDGTFDVVKILKIKLNINNLKYENQDMIYFITIIGILCYKALNVELSSNLRNALTGKILPYEEVIAPTTCKIEKDTNLNNSGYSIKFTIENNT
;
A
#
# COMPACT_ATOMS: atom_id res chain seq x y z
N MET A 1 8.21 39.70 23.45
CA MET A 1 6.81 39.35 23.13
C MET A 1 6.70 37.83 23.13
N GLY A 2 5.65 37.28 23.75
CA GLY A 2 5.58 35.90 24.24
C GLY A 2 6.06 34.84 23.24
N ILE A 3 6.97 33.97 23.69
CA ILE A 3 7.51 32.85 22.90
C ILE A 3 6.40 31.90 22.44
N LEU A 4 5.27 31.88 23.17
CA LEU A 4 4.12 31.00 22.93
C LEU A 4 2.86 31.81 22.59
N ASN A 5 2.08 31.32 21.63
CA ASN A 5 0.78 31.85 21.27
C ASN A 5 -0.35 31.29 22.18
N ASN A 6 -1.55 31.88 22.11
CA ASN A 6 -2.68 31.48 22.96
C ASN A 6 -3.04 30.00 22.85
N ARG A 7 -2.88 29.41 21.65
CA ARG A 7 -3.14 27.99 21.42
C ARG A 7 -2.13 27.11 22.14
N GLU A 8 -0.85 27.44 22.05
CA GLU A 8 0.22 26.72 22.75
C GLU A 8 0.04 26.78 24.25
N ILE A 9 -0.37 27.93 24.78
CA ILE A 9 -0.71 28.09 26.19
C ILE A 9 -1.87 27.17 26.57
N SER A 10 -2.94 27.13 25.76
CA SER A 10 -4.08 26.22 25.99
C SER A 10 -3.69 24.74 25.94
N ILE A 11 -2.90 24.34 24.94
CA ILE A 11 -2.40 22.96 24.80
C ILE A 11 -1.55 22.57 26.01
N LEU A 12 -0.61 23.43 26.44
CA LEU A 12 0.24 23.17 27.61
C LEU A 12 -0.59 23.07 28.90
N LEU A 13 -1.60 23.92 29.05
CA LEU A 13 -2.51 23.89 30.20
C LEU A 13 -3.25 22.56 30.26
N TRP A 14 -3.90 22.14 29.17
CA TRP A 14 -4.63 20.87 29.13
C TRP A 14 -3.73 19.65 29.21
N PHE A 15 -2.55 19.69 28.60
CA PHE A 15 -1.55 18.64 28.72
C PHE A 15 -1.07 18.48 30.17
N SER A 16 -0.89 19.58 30.89
CA SER A 16 -0.53 19.56 32.32
C SER A 16 -1.65 18.95 33.16
N ILE A 17 -2.91 19.32 32.91
CA ILE A 17 -4.08 18.71 33.57
C ILE A 17 -4.12 17.20 33.29
N PHE A 18 -3.93 16.81 32.04
CA PHE A 18 -3.91 15.40 31.63
C PHE A 18 -2.82 14.61 32.36
N LEU A 19 -1.59 15.13 32.44
CA LEU A 19 -0.50 14.52 33.21
C LEU A 19 -0.85 14.37 34.69
N ILE A 20 -1.48 15.38 35.29
CA ILE A 20 -1.93 15.31 36.69
C ILE A 20 -2.96 14.19 36.87
N VAL A 21 -3.96 14.08 35.98
CA VAL A 21 -4.98 13.01 36.01
C VAL A 21 -4.33 11.62 35.92
N ILE A 22 -3.32 11.45 35.06
CA ILE A 22 -2.56 10.20 34.93
C ILE A 22 -1.87 9.83 36.23
N LEU A 23 -1.26 10.79 36.92
CA LEU A 23 -0.54 10.53 38.17
C LEU A 23 -1.48 10.02 39.27
N PHE A 24 -2.72 10.49 39.29
CA PHE A 24 -3.73 10.09 40.28
C PHE A 24 -4.44 8.77 39.95
N ASN A 25 -4.49 8.35 38.69
CA ASN A 25 -5.18 7.14 38.28
C ASN A 25 -4.19 5.99 38.00
N LYS A 26 -4.24 4.96 38.85
CA LYS A 26 -3.34 3.79 38.76
C LYS A 26 -3.52 3.01 37.44
N ASP A 27 -4.74 2.91 36.94
CA ASP A 27 -5.04 2.19 35.71
C ASP A 27 -4.53 2.95 34.49
N LEU A 28 -4.74 4.28 34.44
CA LEU A 28 -4.19 5.14 33.38
C LEU A 28 -2.66 5.10 33.36
N ARG A 29 -2.01 5.13 34.52
CA ARG A 29 -0.56 4.99 34.62
C ARG A 29 -0.07 3.65 34.08
N SER A 30 -0.78 2.56 34.38
CA SER A 30 -0.46 1.22 33.85
C SER A 30 -0.62 1.17 32.33
N MET A 31 -1.72 1.71 31.79
CA MET A 31 -1.97 1.79 30.35
C MET A 31 -0.90 2.61 29.64
N ILE A 32 -0.55 3.79 30.17
CA ILE A 32 0.47 4.65 29.57
C ILE A 32 1.84 4.00 29.64
N LYS A 33 2.16 3.31 30.74
CA LYS A 33 3.41 2.56 30.83
C LYS A 33 3.49 1.51 29.72
N ASN A 34 2.42 0.74 29.49
CA ASN A 34 2.40 -0.24 28.40
C ASN A 34 2.56 0.41 27.02
N ILE A 35 1.94 1.57 26.79
CA ILE A 35 2.10 2.33 25.53
C ILE A 35 3.54 2.80 25.36
N VAL A 36 4.13 3.39 26.40
CA VAL A 36 5.52 3.86 26.39
C VAL A 36 6.49 2.70 26.17
N ASP A 37 6.31 1.58 26.87
CA ASP A 37 7.11 0.37 26.71
C ASP A 37 7.02 -0.18 25.27
N THR A 38 5.83 -0.09 24.65
CA THR A 38 5.62 -0.49 23.26
C THR A 38 6.35 0.44 22.28
N ILE A 39 6.26 1.75 22.48
CA ILE A 39 6.93 2.75 21.63
C ILE A 39 8.46 2.65 21.77
N LEU A 40 8.96 2.35 22.97
CA LEU A 40 10.38 2.19 23.26
C LEU A 40 10.98 0.86 22.77
N CYS A 41 10.19 0.02 22.11
CA CYS A 41 10.69 -1.20 21.49
C CYS A 41 11.72 -0.87 20.41
N LYS A 42 12.83 -1.64 20.35
CA LYS A 42 13.95 -1.42 19.42
C LYS A 42 13.51 -1.32 17.96
N GLN A 43 12.42 -2.01 17.61
CA GLN A 43 11.82 -2.06 16.29
C GLN A 43 11.29 -0.70 15.83
N ILE A 44 10.81 0.14 16.75
CA ILE A 44 10.28 1.49 16.48
C ILE A 44 11.38 2.54 16.74
N LEU A 45 12.14 2.36 17.82
CA LEU A 45 13.14 3.33 18.24
C LEU A 45 14.28 3.50 17.22
N ILE A 46 14.74 2.40 16.59
CA ILE A 46 15.82 2.46 15.58
C ILE A 46 15.40 3.32 14.37
N PRO A 47 14.25 3.06 13.71
CA PRO A 47 13.72 3.94 12.66
C PRO A 47 13.56 5.40 13.10
N ILE A 48 12.94 5.68 14.25
CA ILE A 48 12.74 7.05 14.73
C ILE A 48 14.09 7.75 14.95
N PHE A 49 15.04 7.08 15.60
CA PHE A 49 16.37 7.65 15.82
C PHE A 49 17.09 7.94 14.50
N SER A 50 17.05 6.99 13.56
CA SER A 50 17.64 7.19 12.23
C SER A 50 17.00 8.35 11.47
N MET A 51 15.68 8.52 11.61
CA MET A 51 14.93 9.63 11.04
C MET A 51 15.38 10.96 11.64
N VAL A 52 15.49 11.05 12.97
CA VAL A 52 15.95 12.26 13.66
C VAL A 52 17.36 12.63 13.21
N VAL A 53 18.29 11.67 13.17
CA VAL A 53 19.67 11.91 12.70
C VAL A 53 19.69 12.41 11.26
N TYR A 54 18.95 11.75 10.36
CA TYR A 54 18.84 12.17 8.96
C TYR A 54 18.27 13.58 8.84
N MET A 55 17.20 13.90 9.57
CA MET A 55 16.58 15.22 9.51
C MET A 55 17.47 16.31 10.10
N LEU A 56 18.27 16.03 11.13
CA LEU A 56 19.27 16.97 11.62
C LEU A 56 20.33 17.29 10.57
N ILE A 57 20.77 16.28 9.79
CA ILE A 57 21.69 16.48 8.66
C ILE A 57 21.03 17.35 7.58
N VAL A 58 19.76 17.07 7.24
CA VAL A 58 18.99 17.87 6.27
C VAL A 58 18.83 19.32 6.74
N ILE A 59 18.45 19.54 8.00
CA ILE A 59 18.29 20.88 8.58
C ILE A 59 19.62 21.62 8.58
N TYR A 60 20.72 20.95 8.97
CA TYR A 60 22.06 21.53 8.90
C TYR A 60 22.43 21.91 7.46
N PHE A 61 22.20 21.03 6.49
CA PHE A 61 22.43 21.31 5.07
C PHE A 61 21.62 22.52 4.59
N LEU A 62 20.31 22.58 4.90
CA LEU A 62 19.45 23.72 4.57
C LEU A 62 19.90 25.01 5.24
N SER A 63 20.44 24.93 6.46
CA SER A 63 21.00 26.07 7.18
C SER A 63 22.28 26.60 6.55
N VAL A 64 23.12 25.75 5.95
CA VAL A 64 24.36 26.17 5.27
C VAL A 64 24.06 26.93 3.97
N ILE A 65 22.94 26.62 3.31
CA ILE A 65 22.52 27.28 2.05
C ILE A 65 21.49 28.40 2.28
N ASP A 66 21.36 28.90 3.51
CA ASP A 66 20.43 29.98 3.91
C ASP A 66 18.94 29.71 3.63
N LEU A 67 18.56 28.43 3.45
CA LEU A 67 17.17 27.98 3.26
C LEU A 67 16.50 27.53 4.57
N TRP A 68 17.22 27.52 5.69
CA TRP A 68 16.68 27.28 7.02
C TRP A 68 17.35 28.18 8.05
N ARG A 69 16.56 28.71 9.00
CA ARG A 69 17.01 29.65 10.04
C ARG A 69 16.45 29.23 11.41
N CYS A 70 17.04 29.71 12.51
CA CYS A 70 16.65 29.31 13.87
C CYS A 70 15.19 29.65 14.25
N ASP A 71 14.58 30.65 13.60
CA ASP A 71 13.15 30.96 13.76
C ASP A 71 12.23 29.83 13.23
N GLN A 72 12.76 28.95 12.38
CA GLN A 72 12.04 27.83 11.75
C GLN A 72 12.09 26.54 12.57
N ILE A 73 12.70 26.55 13.78
CA ILE A 73 12.72 25.40 14.70
C ILE A 73 11.30 24.93 15.00
N LYS A 74 10.40 25.86 15.34
CA LYS A 74 8.99 25.55 15.65
C LYS A 74 8.29 24.87 14.48
N ASN A 75 8.46 25.40 13.27
CA ASN A 75 7.87 24.84 12.05
C ASN A 75 8.44 23.45 11.75
N SER A 76 9.73 23.23 11.99
CA SER A 76 10.39 21.93 11.77
C SER A 76 9.89 20.86 12.75
N ILE A 77 9.68 21.22 14.02
CA ILE A 77 9.10 20.32 15.03
C ILE A 77 7.65 19.98 14.67
N VAL A 78 6.84 20.99 14.33
CA VAL A 78 5.44 20.78 13.91
C VAL A 78 5.39 19.87 12.68
N TRP A 79 6.22 20.12 11.67
CA TRP A 79 6.33 19.28 10.48
C TRP A 79 6.75 17.85 10.82
N PHE A 80 7.71 17.66 11.73
CA PHE A 80 8.19 16.33 12.12
C PHE A 80 7.05 15.47 12.71
N PHE A 81 6.27 16.03 13.64
CA PHE A 81 5.17 15.30 14.28
C PHE A 81 3.94 15.12 13.38
N SER A 82 3.68 16.07 12.47
CA SER A 82 2.49 16.03 11.60
C SER A 82 2.70 15.28 10.29
N VAL A 83 3.92 15.25 9.76
CA VAL A 83 4.21 14.69 8.42
C VAL A 83 5.19 13.54 8.52
N ALA A 84 6.36 13.76 9.14
CA ALA A 84 7.43 12.78 9.12
C ALA A 84 7.04 11.49 9.86
N LEU A 85 6.50 11.63 11.08
CA LEU A 85 6.03 10.47 11.86
C LEU A 85 4.86 9.74 11.19
N ILE A 86 3.85 10.47 10.70
CA ILE A 86 2.68 9.83 10.05
C ILE A 86 3.14 9.03 8.82
N SER A 87 3.94 9.66 7.95
CA SER A 87 4.48 9.00 6.76
C SER A 87 5.34 7.77 7.11
N MET A 88 6.14 7.85 8.18
CA MET A 88 6.93 6.73 8.65
C MET A 88 6.05 5.55 9.09
N PHE A 89 4.93 5.77 9.78
CA PHE A 89 4.05 4.68 10.21
C PHE A 89 3.23 4.11 9.05
N GLU A 90 2.76 4.96 8.14
CA GLU A 90 2.03 4.55 6.93
C GLU A 90 2.89 3.70 5.99
N ILE A 91 4.22 3.78 6.09
CA ILE A 91 5.13 2.98 5.27
C ILE A 91 4.88 1.47 5.41
N ASN A 92 4.37 1.03 6.57
CA ASN A 92 4.07 -0.38 6.83
C ASN A 92 2.82 -0.86 6.08
N ASN A 93 1.95 0.06 5.65
CA ASN A 93 0.71 -0.25 4.93
C ASN A 93 0.91 -0.27 3.42
N ILE A 94 2.16 -0.10 2.93
CA ILE A 94 2.45 -0.06 1.50
C ILE A 94 2.28 -1.46 0.90
N LYS A 95 1.25 -1.60 0.07
CA LYS A 95 1.16 -2.68 -0.92
C LYS A 95 1.81 -2.17 -2.20
N ASP A 96 3.10 -2.45 -2.42
CA ASP A 96 3.90 -2.25 -3.65
C ASP A 96 3.29 -1.33 -4.73
N SER A 97 2.87 -0.11 -4.39
CA SER A 97 2.17 0.75 -5.35
C SER A 97 3.21 1.63 -6.04
N PRO A 98 3.27 1.62 -7.38
CA PRO A 98 4.31 2.35 -8.11
C PRO A 98 4.25 3.87 -7.90
N ASN A 99 3.09 4.39 -7.47
CA ASN A 99 2.86 5.81 -7.24
C ASN A 99 2.95 6.25 -5.77
N TYR A 100 3.29 5.35 -4.83
CA TYR A 100 3.26 5.65 -3.39
C TYR A 100 3.95 6.96 -3.04
N PHE A 101 5.23 7.13 -3.40
CA PHE A 101 6.00 8.33 -3.04
C PHE A 101 5.43 9.62 -3.63
N LYS A 102 4.83 9.54 -4.82
CA LYS A 102 4.16 10.68 -5.47
C LYS A 102 2.86 11.04 -4.77
N ASP A 103 2.08 10.04 -4.38
CA ASP A 103 0.82 10.21 -3.66
C ASP A 103 1.07 10.71 -2.23
N THR A 104 2.08 10.18 -1.54
CA THR A 104 2.56 10.65 -0.24
C THR A 104 2.99 12.10 -0.30
N LEU A 105 3.78 12.50 -1.32
CA LEU A 105 4.17 13.91 -1.50
C LEU A 105 2.93 14.80 -1.69
N LYS A 106 2.00 14.41 -2.55
CA LYS A 106 0.78 15.19 -2.83
C LYS A 106 -0.12 15.32 -1.60
N ASN A 107 -0.24 14.27 -0.81
CA ASN A 107 -1.05 14.27 0.41
C ASN A 107 -0.38 15.06 1.53
N ASN A 108 0.94 14.88 1.73
CA ASN A 108 1.70 15.59 2.74
C ASN A 108 1.70 17.10 2.49
N LEU A 109 1.86 17.55 1.24
CA LEU A 109 1.81 18.99 0.92
C LEU A 109 0.45 19.62 1.22
N LYS A 110 -0.66 18.91 0.97
CA LYS A 110 -2.00 19.38 1.35
C LYS A 110 -2.15 19.51 2.86
N VAL A 111 -1.71 18.48 3.59
CA VAL A 111 -1.76 18.45 5.06
C VAL A 111 -0.90 19.57 5.66
N ILE A 112 0.30 19.80 5.14
CA ILE A 112 1.19 20.88 5.56
C ILE A 112 0.56 22.24 5.34
N VAL A 113 0.01 22.50 4.15
CA VAL A 113 -0.63 23.80 3.86
C VAL A 113 -1.77 24.05 4.84
N ILE A 114 -2.60 23.04 5.13
CA ILE A 114 -3.71 23.16 6.08
C ILE A 114 -3.18 23.36 7.51
N ILE A 115 -2.23 22.55 7.97
CA ILE A 115 -1.67 22.62 9.32
C ILE A 115 -0.90 23.92 9.56
N GLN A 116 -0.04 24.32 8.62
CA GLN A 116 0.73 25.56 8.70
C GLN A 116 -0.22 26.77 8.69
N PHE A 117 -1.29 26.74 7.89
CA PHE A 117 -2.28 27.80 7.89
C PHE A 117 -3.03 27.90 9.23
N ILE A 118 -3.42 26.75 9.80
CA ILE A 118 -4.09 26.68 11.10
C ILE A 118 -3.16 27.16 12.22
N ILE A 119 -1.90 26.71 12.25
CA ILE A 119 -0.94 26.93 13.35
C ILE A 119 -0.23 28.29 13.27
N SER A 120 0.08 28.77 12.06
CA SER A 120 1.04 29.88 11.87
C SER A 120 0.36 31.25 11.74
N VAL A 121 -0.87 31.32 11.23
CA VAL A 121 -1.40 32.61 10.77
C VAL A 121 -2.27 33.29 11.82
N TYR A 122 -3.20 32.58 12.49
CA TYR A 122 -4.02 33.17 13.55
C TYR A 122 -4.38 32.18 14.68
N THR A 123 -4.18 32.61 15.93
CA THR A 123 -4.72 31.93 17.12
C THR A 123 -5.92 32.69 17.66
N PHE A 124 -6.89 31.96 18.20
CA PHE A 124 -8.03 32.56 18.87
C PHE A 124 -7.61 33.27 20.17
N SER A 125 -8.54 34.00 20.78
CA SER A 125 -8.33 34.50 22.15
C SER A 125 -8.13 33.33 23.11
N LEU A 126 -7.32 33.53 24.15
CA LEU A 126 -6.99 32.48 25.12
C LEU A 126 -8.23 31.77 25.70
N PRO A 127 -9.33 32.46 26.09
CA PRO A 127 -10.53 31.78 26.58
C PRO A 127 -11.17 30.85 25.54
N LEU A 128 -11.18 31.26 24.27
CA LEU A 128 -11.73 30.45 23.19
C LEU A 128 -10.84 29.23 22.90
N GLU A 129 -9.50 29.39 22.91
CA GLU A 129 -8.56 28.27 22.76
C GLU A 129 -8.69 27.24 23.91
N ILE A 130 -8.97 27.67 25.14
CA ILE A 130 -9.16 26.78 26.30
C ILE A 130 -10.38 25.86 26.10
N VAL A 131 -11.45 26.34 25.47
CA VAL A 131 -12.64 25.52 25.16
C VAL A 131 -12.43 24.70 23.89
N PHE A 132 -11.78 25.29 22.88
CA PHE A 132 -11.64 24.69 21.56
C PHE A 132 -10.71 23.47 21.55
N VAL A 133 -9.58 23.51 22.25
CA VAL A 133 -8.62 22.39 22.33
C VAL A 133 -9.27 21.09 22.85
N PRO A 134 -9.91 21.05 24.03
CA PRO A 134 -10.52 19.82 24.54
C PRO A 134 -11.71 19.36 23.68
N PHE A 135 -12.46 20.29 23.09
CA PHE A 135 -13.51 19.95 22.12
C PHE A 135 -12.94 19.20 20.91
N MET A 136 -11.82 19.67 20.35
CA MET A 136 -11.15 19.00 19.22
C MET A 136 -10.58 17.64 19.62
N VAL A 137 -10.00 17.50 20.82
CA VAL A 137 -9.51 16.21 21.34
C VAL A 137 -10.68 15.23 21.52
N PHE A 138 -11.81 15.69 22.07
CA PHE A 138 -13.02 14.88 22.22
C PHE A 138 -13.57 14.42 20.87
N LEU A 139 -13.66 15.32 19.89
CA LEU A 139 -14.07 15.00 18.52
C LEU A 139 -13.17 13.92 17.90
N ALA A 140 -11.84 14.07 18.03
CA ALA A 140 -10.87 13.11 17.52
C ALA A 140 -11.00 11.73 18.19
N MET A 141 -11.24 11.68 19.50
CA MET A 141 -11.49 10.42 20.21
C MET A 141 -12.77 9.73 19.72
N MET A 142 -13.86 10.47 19.50
CA MET A 142 -15.10 9.91 18.94
C MET A 142 -14.89 9.34 17.54
N ILE A 143 -14.11 10.02 16.69
CA ILE A 143 -13.75 9.51 15.36
C ILE A 143 -12.99 8.19 15.51
N ALA A 144 -11.94 8.15 16.34
CA ALA A 144 -11.14 6.94 16.55
C ALA A 144 -11.98 5.74 17.03
N VAL A 145 -12.91 5.96 17.97
CA VAL A 145 -13.84 4.91 18.43
C VAL A 145 -14.77 4.48 17.30
N SER A 146 -15.34 5.43 16.54
CA SER A 146 -16.25 5.12 15.43
C SER A 146 -15.59 4.32 14.29
N THR A 147 -14.30 4.56 14.03
CA THR A 147 -13.53 3.81 13.01
C THR A 147 -13.21 2.37 13.41
N SER A 148 -13.34 2.03 14.69
CA SER A 148 -12.93 0.72 15.22
C SER A 148 -13.95 -0.40 14.98
N SER A 149 -15.20 -0.07 14.62
CA SER A 149 -16.23 -1.06 14.29
C SER A 149 -17.00 -0.69 13.02
N LYS A 150 -17.29 -1.68 12.17
CA LYS A 150 -18.08 -1.46 10.94
C LYS A 150 -19.51 -0.99 11.23
N GLU A 151 -20.00 -1.22 12.45
CA GLU A 151 -21.34 -0.82 12.92
C GLU A 151 -21.52 0.71 13.06
N HIS A 152 -20.43 1.46 13.23
CA HIS A 152 -20.47 2.91 13.48
C HIS A 152 -20.14 3.77 12.27
N LYS A 153 -20.16 3.19 11.06
CA LYS A 153 -19.80 3.88 9.81
C LYS A 153 -20.61 5.17 9.55
N ILE A 154 -21.88 5.21 9.96
CA ILE A 154 -22.72 6.42 9.82
C ILE A 154 -22.21 7.55 10.72
N VAL A 155 -21.85 7.22 11.97
CA VAL A 155 -21.32 8.18 12.94
C VAL A 155 -19.94 8.68 12.51
N GLU A 156 -19.09 7.77 12.02
CA GLU A 156 -17.79 8.12 11.44
C GLU A 156 -17.92 9.16 10.32
N VAL A 157 -18.83 8.94 9.36
CA VAL A 157 -19.05 9.88 8.25
C VAL A 157 -19.57 11.23 8.77
N ALA A 158 -20.47 11.24 9.75
CA ALA A 158 -21.00 12.48 10.33
C ALA A 158 -19.92 13.28 11.07
N LEU A 159 -19.10 12.63 11.88
CA LEU A 159 -18.01 13.26 12.62
C LEU A 159 -16.92 13.79 11.69
N ASN A 160 -16.57 13.03 10.64
CA ASN A 160 -15.61 13.49 9.63
C ASN A 160 -16.13 14.71 8.86
N LYS A 161 -17.42 14.75 8.50
CA LYS A 161 -18.03 15.94 7.89
C LYS A 161 -18.02 17.14 8.84
N LEU A 162 -18.29 16.94 10.13
CA LEU A 162 -18.19 18.01 11.13
C LEU A 162 -16.76 18.56 11.23
N LEU A 163 -15.77 17.67 11.26
CA LEU A 163 -14.35 18.05 11.24
C LEU A 163 -13.98 18.84 9.98
N GLU A 164 -14.50 18.44 8.82
CA GLU A 164 -14.34 19.16 7.55
C GLU A 164 -14.93 20.57 7.61
N TYR A 165 -16.16 20.73 8.12
CA TYR A 165 -16.78 22.05 8.28
C TYR A 165 -16.01 22.96 9.26
N ILE A 166 -15.51 22.41 10.37
CA ILE A 166 -14.65 23.15 11.31
C ILE A 166 -13.38 23.61 10.59
N GLY A 167 -12.75 22.72 9.82
CA GLY A 167 -11.57 23.04 9.01
C GLY A 167 -11.82 24.17 8.01
N ILE A 168 -12.92 24.10 7.25
CA ILE A 168 -13.35 25.15 6.32
C ILE A 168 -13.60 26.47 7.05
N GLY A 169 -14.27 26.44 8.20
CA GLY A 169 -14.53 27.63 9.01
C GLY A 169 -13.25 28.32 9.47
N ILE A 170 -12.25 27.55 9.94
CA ILE A 170 -10.93 28.09 10.29
C ILE A 170 -10.26 28.71 9.07
N ILE A 171 -10.37 28.07 7.89
CA ILE A 171 -9.77 28.59 6.67
C ILE A 171 -10.38 29.95 6.29
N ILE A 172 -11.71 30.05 6.26
CA ILE A 172 -12.42 31.29 5.93
C ILE A 172 -12.07 32.41 6.92
N PHE A 173 -12.05 32.11 8.22
CA PHE A 173 -11.69 33.08 9.26
C PHE A 173 -10.26 33.61 9.08
N THR A 174 -9.33 32.71 8.76
CA THR A 174 -7.93 33.05 8.55
C THR A 174 -7.77 33.93 7.29
N ILE A 175 -8.50 33.63 6.21
CA ILE A 175 -8.54 34.46 4.99
C ILE A 175 -9.12 35.86 5.30
N TYR A 176 -10.22 35.94 6.05
CA TYR A 176 -10.81 37.21 6.47
C TYR A 176 -9.81 38.07 7.26
N LYS A 177 -9.10 37.46 8.21
CA LYS A 177 -8.06 38.13 8.99
C LYS A 177 -6.87 38.56 8.13
N LEU A 178 -6.47 37.74 7.16
CA LEU A 178 -5.41 38.07 6.19
C LEU A 178 -5.74 39.33 5.38
N PHE A 179 -6.98 39.49 4.90
CA PHE A 179 -7.40 40.69 4.15
C PHE A 179 -7.61 41.94 5.03
N THR A 180 -7.96 41.77 6.29
CA THR A 180 -8.24 42.89 7.21
C THR A 180 -6.98 43.42 7.92
N GLU A 181 -5.93 42.60 8.04
CA GLU A 181 -4.67 42.94 8.72
C GLU A 181 -3.45 42.72 7.80
N PHE A 182 -3.57 43.05 6.50
CA PHE A 182 -2.58 42.72 5.47
C PHE A 182 -1.20 43.38 5.66
N SER A 183 -1.12 44.51 6.38
CA SER A 183 0.11 45.30 6.55
C SER A 183 1.17 44.69 7.48
N THR A 184 0.83 43.64 8.24
CA THR A 184 1.74 42.93 9.15
C THR A 184 2.30 41.62 8.60
N ILE A 185 1.84 41.14 7.44
CA ILE A 185 2.13 39.79 6.91
C ILE A 185 3.29 39.76 5.90
N TYR A 186 3.61 40.90 5.27
CA TYR A 186 4.73 41.04 4.33
C TYR A 186 6.07 41.18 5.08
N GLN A 187 6.46 40.13 5.79
CA GLN A 187 7.81 39.98 6.33
C GLN A 187 8.42 38.68 5.81
N GLU A 188 9.74 38.70 5.57
CA GLU A 188 10.61 37.62 5.10
C GLU A 188 10.30 36.26 5.78
N LYS A 189 9.81 36.28 7.02
CA LYS A 189 9.35 35.13 7.80
C LYS A 189 8.25 34.29 7.11
N THR A 190 7.29 34.92 6.45
CA THR A 190 6.18 34.23 5.77
C THR A 190 6.70 33.34 4.63
N PHE A 191 7.78 33.74 3.95
CA PHE A 191 8.39 32.94 2.89
C PHE A 191 8.97 31.63 3.44
N TYR A 192 9.76 31.71 4.50
CA TYR A 192 10.35 30.54 5.14
C TYR A 192 9.29 29.60 5.74
N ASP A 193 8.20 30.15 6.28
CA ASP A 193 7.10 29.37 6.85
C ASP A 193 6.42 28.43 5.82
N PHE A 194 6.46 28.76 4.52
CA PHE A 194 5.97 27.88 3.45
C PHE A 194 7.07 27.02 2.83
N VAL A 195 8.26 27.60 2.62
CA VAL A 195 9.35 26.94 1.91
C VAL A 195 9.98 25.83 2.74
N VAL A 196 10.22 26.07 4.04
CA VAL A 196 10.92 25.11 4.90
C VAL A 196 10.16 23.78 5.03
N PRO A 197 8.87 23.74 5.41
CA PRO A 197 8.15 22.47 5.50
C PRO A 197 8.09 21.71 4.16
N THR A 198 8.00 22.45 3.05
CA THR A 198 7.99 21.89 1.70
C THR A 198 9.33 21.23 1.37
N LEU A 199 10.45 21.93 1.61
CA LEU A 199 11.80 21.40 1.41
C LEU A 199 12.08 20.20 2.30
N LEU A 200 11.70 20.26 3.58
CA LEU A 200 11.82 19.13 4.51
C LEU A 200 11.05 17.91 3.98
N SER A 201 9.86 18.09 3.42
CA SER A 201 9.06 16.98 2.86
C SER A 201 9.69 16.33 1.64
N ILE A 202 10.24 17.14 0.73
CA ILE A 202 10.92 16.65 -0.48
C ILE A 202 12.21 15.91 -0.08
N LEU A 203 13.01 16.51 0.80
CA LEU A 203 14.27 15.93 1.27
C LEU A 203 14.09 14.75 2.23
N PHE A 204 12.87 14.53 2.72
CA PHE A 204 12.49 13.36 3.51
C PHE A 204 12.15 12.11 2.66
N LEU A 205 11.78 12.28 1.38
CA LEU A 205 11.46 11.15 0.49
C LEU A 205 12.61 10.15 0.33
N PRO A 206 13.89 10.56 0.15
CA PRO A 206 15.01 9.62 0.10
C PRO A 206 15.11 8.78 1.37
N PHE A 207 14.88 9.38 2.55
CA PHE A 207 14.86 8.63 3.81
C PHE A 207 13.70 7.63 3.85
N LEU A 208 12.49 8.04 3.46
CA LEU A 208 11.34 7.12 3.38
C LEU A 208 11.65 5.94 2.46
N PHE A 209 12.26 6.19 1.30
CA PHE A 209 12.66 5.11 0.39
C PHE A 209 13.65 4.14 1.05
N LEU A 210 14.72 4.66 1.67
CA LEU A 210 15.70 3.84 2.38
C LEU A 210 15.07 3.06 3.54
N LEU A 211 14.13 3.67 4.27
CA LEU A 211 13.40 3.04 5.35
C LEU A 211 12.51 1.89 4.83
N SER A 212 11.82 2.08 3.70
CA SER A 212 11.03 1.02 3.05
C SER A 212 11.92 -0.18 2.71
N VAL A 213 13.07 0.08 2.07
CA VAL A 213 14.07 -0.96 1.76
C VAL A 213 14.51 -1.68 3.03
N TYR A 214 14.89 -0.95 4.08
CA TYR A 214 15.27 -1.52 5.38
C TYR A 214 14.19 -2.43 5.98
N ILE A 215 12.92 -2.01 5.94
CA ILE A 215 11.79 -2.79 6.46
C ILE A 215 11.61 -4.09 5.67
N HIS A 216 11.68 -4.05 4.34
CA HIS A 216 11.62 -5.25 3.51
C HIS A 216 12.75 -6.23 3.85
N TYR A 217 13.99 -5.76 3.95
CA TYR A 217 15.12 -6.59 4.34
C TYR A 217 14.96 -7.20 5.72
N LYS A 218 14.56 -6.39 6.71
CA LYS A 218 14.35 -6.86 8.08
C LYS A 218 13.29 -7.96 8.14
N ASN A 219 12.15 -7.75 7.49
CA ASN A 219 11.06 -8.72 7.46
C ASN A 219 11.50 -10.01 6.76
N THR A 220 12.12 -9.91 5.57
CA THR A 220 12.64 -11.07 4.84
C THR A 220 13.70 -11.82 5.64
N PHE A 221 14.61 -11.14 6.31
CA PHE A 221 15.71 -11.77 7.05
C PHE A 221 15.29 -12.40 8.38
N VAL A 222 14.20 -11.92 8.98
CA VAL A 222 13.55 -12.58 10.14
C VAL A 222 12.84 -13.85 9.67
N SER A 223 12.11 -13.80 8.55
CA SER A 223 11.48 -15.00 8.01
C SER A 223 12.51 -16.02 7.49
N LEU A 224 13.62 -15.56 6.91
CA LEU A 224 14.69 -16.43 6.40
C LEU A 224 15.32 -17.29 7.50
N SER A 225 15.44 -16.78 8.73
CA SER A 225 15.93 -17.58 9.87
C SER A 225 15.02 -18.73 10.28
N ILE A 226 13.80 -18.80 9.76
CA ILE A 226 12.89 -19.93 9.97
C ILE A 226 13.23 -21.10 9.03
N PHE A 227 13.81 -20.81 7.86
CA PHE A 227 14.07 -21.81 6.82
C PHE A 227 15.53 -22.27 6.74
N ILE A 228 16.47 -21.49 7.28
CA ILE A 228 17.90 -21.81 7.29
C ILE A 228 18.36 -21.90 8.75
N ASP A 229 18.52 -23.13 9.24
CA ASP A 229 18.96 -23.39 10.62
C ASP A 229 20.45 -23.08 10.84
N ASN A 230 21.29 -23.28 9.82
CA ASN A 230 22.73 -23.10 9.94
C ASN A 230 23.09 -21.61 9.98
N GLU A 231 23.59 -21.13 11.12
CA GLU A 231 23.93 -19.72 11.35
C GLU A 231 24.96 -19.16 10.34
N LYS A 232 25.96 -19.96 9.95
CA LYS A 232 26.98 -19.53 8.97
C LYS A 232 26.39 -19.37 7.58
N LEU A 233 25.51 -20.30 7.19
CA LEU A 233 24.81 -20.24 5.92
C LEU A 233 23.82 -19.08 5.89
N LEU A 234 23.08 -18.86 6.98
CA LEU A 234 22.15 -17.75 7.13
C LEU A 234 22.85 -16.39 6.99
N LYS A 235 24.01 -16.20 7.64
CA LYS A 235 24.81 -14.98 7.50
C LYS A 235 25.28 -14.77 6.05
N TYR A 236 25.73 -15.85 5.39
CA TYR A 236 26.13 -15.81 3.99
C TYR A 236 24.96 -15.43 3.07
N ALA A 237 23.81 -16.07 3.23
CA ALA A 237 22.61 -15.81 2.46
C ALA A 237 22.11 -14.37 2.63
N LYS A 238 22.10 -13.84 3.87
CA LYS A 238 21.75 -12.43 4.15
C LYS A 238 22.69 -11.47 3.43
N PHE A 239 24.00 -11.71 3.50
CA PHE A 239 24.99 -10.85 2.85
C PHE A 239 24.86 -10.89 1.32
N LYS A 240 24.73 -12.08 0.75
CA LYS A 240 24.57 -12.25 -0.71
C LYS A 240 23.27 -11.63 -1.21
N ALA A 241 22.14 -11.87 -0.53
CA ALA A 241 20.87 -11.27 -0.86
C ALA A 241 20.93 -9.73 -0.80
N PHE A 242 21.55 -9.16 0.25
CA PHE A 242 21.74 -7.71 0.37
C PHE A 242 22.56 -7.13 -0.79
N LYS A 243 23.69 -7.77 -1.15
CA LYS A 243 24.55 -7.31 -2.24
C LYS A 243 23.88 -7.45 -3.62
N SER A 244 23.08 -8.48 -3.82
CA SER A 244 22.43 -8.77 -5.11
C SER A 244 21.15 -7.95 -5.33
N PHE A 245 20.37 -7.70 -4.27
CA PHE A 245 19.03 -7.11 -4.40
C PHE A 245 18.91 -5.71 -3.77
N ILE A 246 20.01 -4.95 -3.64
CA ILE A 246 20.14 -3.73 -2.82
C ILE A 246 18.86 -2.87 -2.80
N PHE A 247 18.42 -2.36 -3.96
CA PHE A 247 17.19 -1.56 -4.08
C PHE A 247 16.02 -2.33 -4.71
N ASN A 248 16.23 -3.58 -5.12
CA ASN A 248 15.22 -4.40 -5.78
C ASN A 248 14.51 -5.29 -4.76
N THR A 249 13.64 -4.67 -3.95
CA THR A 249 12.85 -5.38 -2.92
C THR A 249 11.89 -6.41 -3.52
N SER A 250 11.46 -6.21 -4.77
CA SER A 250 10.65 -7.19 -5.51
C SER A 250 11.44 -8.48 -5.77
N ALA A 251 12.67 -8.36 -6.30
CA ALA A 251 13.57 -9.50 -6.51
C ALA A 251 13.93 -10.19 -5.19
N LEU A 252 14.19 -9.42 -4.13
CA LEU A 252 14.43 -9.97 -2.78
C LEU A 252 13.26 -10.83 -2.30
N ARG A 253 12.02 -10.36 -2.49
CA ARG A 253 10.82 -11.11 -2.09
C ARG A 253 10.64 -12.38 -2.92
N ARG A 254 10.91 -12.33 -4.22
CA ARG A 254 10.85 -13.50 -5.10
C ARG A 254 11.91 -14.54 -4.72
N TRP A 255 13.13 -14.09 -4.47
CA TRP A 255 14.21 -14.93 -3.96
C TRP A 255 13.82 -15.61 -2.64
N PHE A 256 13.27 -14.86 -1.69
CA PHE A 256 12.81 -15.42 -0.42
C PHE A 256 11.77 -16.54 -0.59
N LYS A 257 10.80 -16.38 -1.50
CA LYS A 257 9.82 -17.45 -1.80
C LYS A 257 10.50 -18.72 -2.32
N LYS A 258 11.50 -18.57 -3.20
CA LYS A 258 12.29 -19.69 -3.71
C LYS A 258 13.07 -20.39 -2.59
N VAL A 259 13.72 -19.64 -1.70
CA VAL A 259 14.43 -20.21 -0.54
C VAL A 259 13.49 -20.96 0.41
N ALA A 260 12.30 -20.40 0.68
CA ALA A 260 11.31 -21.04 1.52
C ALA A 260 10.80 -22.38 0.95
N HIS A 261 10.81 -22.52 -0.38
CA HIS A 261 10.45 -23.74 -1.08
C HIS A 261 11.61 -24.75 -1.10
N ASP A 262 12.78 -24.35 -1.61
CA ASP A 262 13.89 -25.26 -1.90
C ASP A 262 14.69 -25.73 -0.66
N LYS A 263 14.57 -25.03 0.49
CA LYS A 263 15.29 -25.31 1.74
C LYS A 263 16.81 -25.49 1.54
N LEU A 264 17.47 -24.38 1.23
CA LEU A 264 18.91 -24.33 0.90
C LEU A 264 19.81 -24.89 2.01
N GLN A 265 20.75 -25.75 1.65
CA GLN A 265 21.64 -26.47 2.57
C GLN A 265 23.10 -26.01 2.51
N ASN A 266 23.53 -25.41 1.40
CA ASN A 266 24.92 -24.99 1.21
C ASN A 266 25.05 -23.64 0.47
N LYS A 267 26.29 -23.12 0.40
CA LYS A 267 26.57 -21.80 -0.19
C LYS A 267 26.36 -21.76 -1.71
N ASN A 268 26.59 -22.88 -2.41
CA ASN A 268 26.42 -22.94 -3.86
C ASN A 268 24.94 -22.81 -4.21
N GLU A 269 24.06 -23.52 -3.50
CA GLU A 269 22.61 -23.40 -3.66
C GLU A 269 22.09 -21.97 -3.39
N VAL A 270 22.70 -21.25 -2.45
CA VAL A 270 22.40 -19.82 -2.25
C VAL A 270 22.76 -19.00 -3.50
N ASP A 271 23.96 -19.20 -4.05
CA ASP A 271 24.40 -18.46 -5.24
C ASP A 271 23.56 -18.84 -6.47
N ASP A 272 23.25 -20.12 -6.65
CA ASP A 272 22.41 -20.64 -7.73
C ASP A 272 20.98 -20.09 -7.65
N SER A 273 20.38 -20.05 -6.44
CA SER A 273 19.05 -19.47 -6.25
C SER A 273 19.00 -17.97 -6.57
N ILE A 274 20.08 -17.23 -6.34
CA ILE A 274 20.18 -15.82 -6.69
C ILE A 274 20.32 -15.64 -8.20
N ASN A 275 21.22 -16.42 -8.83
CA ASN A 275 21.41 -16.41 -10.28
C ASN A 275 20.12 -16.81 -11.01
N TYR A 276 19.39 -17.77 -10.47
CA TYR A 276 18.07 -18.16 -10.96
C TYR A 276 17.10 -16.98 -10.98
N ILE A 277 17.02 -16.19 -9.90
CA ILE A 277 16.15 -15.01 -9.85
C ILE A 277 16.56 -13.97 -10.91
N PHE A 278 17.85 -13.73 -11.10
CA PHE A 278 18.32 -12.85 -12.18
C PHE A 278 17.95 -13.40 -13.56
N SER A 279 18.10 -14.70 -13.79
CA SER A 279 17.70 -15.32 -15.07
C SER A 279 16.22 -15.13 -15.38
N ILE A 280 15.34 -15.14 -14.37
CA ILE A 280 13.92 -14.86 -14.58
C ILE A 280 13.70 -13.37 -14.88
N ILE A 281 14.37 -12.47 -14.16
CA ILE A 281 14.24 -11.02 -14.38
C ILE A 281 14.73 -10.60 -15.78
N ASP A 282 15.84 -11.17 -16.23
CA ASP A 282 16.39 -10.90 -17.57
C ASP A 282 15.40 -11.34 -18.66
N ARG A 283 14.76 -12.50 -18.48
CA ARG A 283 13.73 -13.01 -19.38
C ARG A 283 12.44 -12.18 -19.36
N GLU A 284 12.02 -11.72 -18.18
CA GLU A 284 10.88 -10.78 -18.05
C GLU A 284 11.13 -9.48 -18.82
N SER A 285 12.38 -9.04 -18.87
CA SER A 285 12.78 -7.78 -19.53
C SER A 285 12.90 -7.93 -21.05
N SER A 286 13.08 -9.15 -21.57
CA SER A 286 13.18 -9.47 -23.00
C SER A 286 12.32 -10.69 -23.33
N PRO A 287 10.99 -10.53 -23.41
CA PRO A 287 10.07 -11.65 -23.61
C PRO A 287 10.25 -12.26 -24.99
N ILE A 288 10.47 -13.57 -25.03
CA ILE A 288 10.53 -14.33 -26.28
C ILE A 288 9.10 -14.51 -26.81
N ASP A 289 8.94 -14.31 -28.12
CA ASP A 289 7.69 -14.63 -28.80
C ASP A 289 7.61 -16.15 -29.01
N VAL A 290 6.45 -16.72 -28.69
CA VAL A 290 6.23 -18.17 -28.74
C VAL A 290 5.23 -18.44 -29.84
N ASP A 291 5.60 -19.32 -30.78
CA ASP A 291 4.65 -19.80 -31.80
C ASP A 291 3.41 -20.37 -31.08
N ILE A 292 2.23 -19.89 -31.47
CA ILE A 292 0.94 -20.33 -30.92
C ILE A 292 0.74 -21.85 -31.03
N LYS A 293 1.42 -22.52 -31.97
CA LYS A 293 1.47 -23.98 -32.06
C LYS A 293 2.20 -24.66 -30.92
N LYS A 294 2.93 -23.93 -30.09
CA LYS A 294 3.58 -24.43 -28.88
C LYS A 294 2.88 -23.90 -27.63
N GLY A 295 2.29 -22.71 -27.67
CA GLY A 295 1.63 -22.09 -26.52
C GLY A 295 1.76 -20.58 -26.56
N TRP A 296 1.78 -19.95 -25.39
CA TRP A 296 1.93 -18.50 -25.27
C TRP A 296 3.18 -18.13 -24.50
N SER A 297 3.72 -16.94 -24.81
CA SER A 297 4.77 -16.31 -24.02
C SER A 297 4.23 -15.98 -22.63
N PRO A 298 4.84 -16.48 -21.53
CA PRO A 298 4.35 -16.19 -20.18
C PRO A 298 4.21 -14.70 -19.87
N TYR A 299 5.18 -13.90 -20.31
CA TYR A 299 5.27 -12.47 -20.00
C TYR A 299 4.28 -11.61 -20.78
N GLN A 300 3.79 -12.10 -21.91
CA GLN A 300 2.67 -11.50 -22.63
C GLN A 300 1.35 -11.96 -22.01
N ALA A 301 1.21 -13.27 -21.75
CA ALA A 301 -0.01 -13.87 -21.22
C ALA A 301 -0.45 -13.26 -19.89
N ILE A 302 0.47 -13.01 -18.94
CA ILE A 302 0.13 -12.36 -17.65
C ILE A 302 -0.58 -11.01 -17.82
N LYS A 303 -0.37 -10.31 -18.96
CA LYS A 303 -0.88 -8.96 -19.23
C LYS A 303 -2.15 -8.94 -20.07
N TYR A 304 -2.65 -10.08 -20.56
CA TYR A 304 -3.79 -10.11 -21.49
C TYR A 304 -5.05 -9.42 -20.96
N LEU A 305 -5.27 -9.46 -19.65
CA LEU A 305 -6.43 -8.86 -18.98
C LEU A 305 -6.05 -7.68 -18.06
N LYS A 306 -4.87 -7.07 -18.29
CA LYS A 306 -4.36 -5.96 -17.49
C LYS A 306 -5.29 -4.73 -17.52
N GLU A 307 -5.78 -4.37 -18.71
CA GLU A 307 -6.67 -3.21 -18.91
C GLU A 307 -8.00 -3.38 -18.17
N GLU A 308 -8.42 -4.63 -17.96
CA GLU A 308 -9.61 -5.00 -17.19
C GLU A 308 -9.35 -5.08 -15.67
N GLY A 309 -8.13 -4.78 -15.24
CA GLY A 309 -7.72 -4.88 -13.84
C GLY A 309 -7.58 -6.31 -13.32
N ILE A 310 -7.37 -7.29 -14.21
CA ILE A 310 -7.18 -8.72 -13.89
C ILE A 310 -5.79 -9.17 -14.40
N GLU A 311 -4.73 -8.44 -14.02
CA GLU A 311 -3.34 -8.79 -14.36
C GLU A 311 -2.87 -9.94 -13.45
N ALA A 312 -2.27 -10.97 -14.06
CA ALA A 312 -1.66 -12.05 -13.28
C ALA A 312 -0.35 -11.58 -12.64
N GLY A 313 -0.01 -12.14 -11.48
CA GLY A 313 1.26 -11.88 -10.81
C GLY A 313 2.47 -12.43 -11.56
N HIS A 314 3.61 -12.48 -10.87
CA HIS A 314 4.83 -13.09 -11.44
C HIS A 314 4.60 -14.57 -11.76
N TYR A 315 5.00 -14.97 -12.97
CA TYR A 315 5.08 -16.36 -13.39
C TYR A 315 6.19 -17.05 -12.62
N GLN A 316 5.84 -18.10 -11.90
CA GLN A 316 6.72 -18.77 -10.93
C GLN A 316 6.51 -20.28 -10.96
N GLU A 317 7.57 -21.00 -10.65
CA GLU A 317 7.56 -22.45 -10.50
C GLU A 317 6.73 -22.88 -9.27
N LEU A 318 5.94 -23.95 -9.42
CA LEU A 318 5.24 -24.66 -8.35
C LEU A 318 6.08 -25.82 -7.84
N TYR A 319 6.00 -26.97 -8.53
CA TYR A 319 6.69 -28.22 -8.26
C TYR A 319 6.92 -28.95 -9.59
N ASP A 320 7.97 -29.78 -9.68
CA ASP A 320 8.26 -30.67 -10.81
C ASP A 320 8.27 -30.00 -12.20
N GLY A 321 8.71 -28.73 -12.28
CA GLY A 321 8.82 -27.99 -13.53
C GLY A 321 7.50 -27.40 -14.04
N GLU A 322 6.41 -27.48 -13.26
CA GLU A 322 5.17 -26.75 -13.53
C GLU A 322 5.29 -25.28 -13.11
N TRP A 323 4.85 -24.39 -13.99
CA TRP A 323 4.88 -22.96 -13.76
C TRP A 323 3.49 -22.36 -13.85
N PHE A 324 3.20 -21.42 -12.95
CA PHE A 324 1.91 -20.74 -12.92
C PHE A 324 2.03 -19.26 -12.57
N ALA A 325 0.98 -18.51 -12.91
CA ALA A 325 0.66 -17.25 -12.27
C ALA A 325 -0.85 -17.11 -12.14
N SER A 326 -1.29 -16.30 -11.18
CA SER A 326 -2.68 -15.92 -11.06
C SER A 326 -2.83 -14.44 -10.71
N SER A 327 -3.97 -13.87 -11.08
CA SER A 327 -4.39 -12.57 -10.58
C SER A 327 -4.92 -12.72 -9.15
N PRO A 328 -4.88 -11.65 -8.33
CA PRO A 328 -5.73 -11.56 -7.16
C PRO A 328 -7.21 -11.75 -7.55
N LEU A 329 -8.03 -12.17 -6.59
CA LEU A 329 -9.48 -12.17 -6.76
C LEU A 329 -9.95 -10.71 -6.88
N LYS A 330 -10.59 -10.38 -8.01
CA LYS A 330 -11.26 -9.10 -8.21
C LYS A 330 -12.72 -9.24 -7.77
N GLU A 331 -13.09 -8.58 -6.68
CA GLU A 331 -14.48 -8.46 -6.23
C GLU A 331 -15.30 -7.65 -7.25
N LEU A 332 -16.50 -8.13 -7.57
CA LEU A 332 -17.40 -7.53 -8.56
C LEU A 332 -18.54 -6.73 -7.91
N ASP A 333 -18.74 -6.92 -6.61
CA ASP A 333 -19.79 -6.23 -5.84
C ASP A 333 -19.34 -5.92 -4.41
N ASN A 334 -20.14 -5.12 -3.69
CA ASN A 334 -19.83 -4.70 -2.32
C ASN A 334 -20.56 -5.54 -1.25
N GLY A 335 -21.07 -6.73 -1.62
CA GLY A 335 -21.78 -7.63 -0.72
C GLY A 335 -20.87 -8.35 0.28
N ILE A 336 -21.47 -8.88 1.36
CA ILE A 336 -20.75 -9.65 2.39
C ILE A 336 -20.05 -10.89 1.79
N PHE A 337 -20.68 -11.51 0.79
CA PHE A 337 -20.13 -12.60 -0.01
C PHE A 337 -20.05 -12.17 -1.47
N SER A 338 -19.10 -11.29 -1.80
CA SER A 338 -18.99 -10.77 -3.16
C SER A 338 -18.64 -11.86 -4.18
N ASN A 339 -19.28 -11.78 -5.34
CA ASN A 339 -18.86 -12.46 -6.55
C ASN A 339 -17.47 -11.98 -6.94
N ASN A 340 -16.64 -12.88 -7.42
CA ASN A 340 -15.28 -12.54 -7.76
C ASN A 340 -14.77 -13.30 -8.97
N ILE A 341 -13.79 -12.72 -9.63
CA ILE A 341 -13.16 -13.26 -10.84
C ILE A 341 -11.65 -13.29 -10.67
N ALA A 342 -11.01 -14.33 -11.21
CA ALA A 342 -9.56 -14.38 -11.32
C ALA A 342 -9.10 -15.07 -12.60
N TYR A 343 -7.92 -14.65 -13.03
CA TYR A 343 -7.20 -15.17 -14.18
C TYR A 343 -6.01 -16.02 -13.72
N TYR A 344 -5.78 -17.14 -14.41
CA TYR A 344 -4.74 -18.11 -14.12
C TYR A 344 -4.05 -18.47 -15.43
N ILE A 345 -2.75 -18.64 -15.38
CA ILE A 345 -1.95 -19.19 -16.46
C ILE A 345 -1.10 -20.33 -15.92
N ASP A 346 -1.06 -21.44 -16.63
CA ASP A 346 -0.32 -22.64 -16.25
C ASP A 346 0.52 -23.14 -17.45
N GLY A 347 1.69 -23.72 -17.18
CA GLY A 347 2.58 -24.22 -18.23
C GLY A 347 3.95 -24.62 -17.73
N THR A 348 4.96 -24.36 -18.55
CA THR A 348 6.38 -24.65 -18.28
C THR A 348 7.15 -23.34 -18.21
N PHE A 349 8.42 -23.42 -17.82
CA PHE A 349 9.30 -22.24 -17.73
C PHE A 349 9.27 -21.34 -18.97
N ASP A 350 9.23 -21.91 -20.17
CA ASP A 350 9.31 -21.16 -21.44
C ASP A 350 7.94 -20.89 -22.08
N VAL A 351 6.93 -21.68 -21.76
CA VAL A 351 5.69 -21.73 -22.53
C VAL A 351 4.49 -21.95 -21.63
N VAL A 352 3.53 -21.03 -21.72
CA VAL A 352 2.19 -21.21 -21.14
C VAL A 352 1.39 -22.14 -22.03
N LYS A 353 0.75 -23.15 -21.41
CA LYS A 353 -0.07 -24.15 -22.09
C LYS A 353 -1.56 -23.97 -21.79
N ILE A 354 -1.89 -23.32 -20.67
CA ILE A 354 -3.25 -23.17 -20.20
C ILE A 354 -3.49 -21.71 -19.80
N LEU A 355 -4.58 -21.13 -20.31
CA LEU A 355 -5.12 -19.84 -19.88
C LEU A 355 -6.50 -20.10 -19.29
N LYS A 356 -6.79 -19.58 -18.10
CA LYS A 356 -8.00 -19.95 -17.36
C LYS A 356 -8.59 -18.75 -16.64
N ILE A 357 -9.90 -18.56 -16.78
CA ILE A 357 -10.65 -17.55 -16.04
C ILE A 357 -11.69 -18.25 -15.20
N LYS A 358 -11.75 -17.92 -13.90
CA LYS A 358 -12.74 -18.47 -12.97
C LYS A 358 -13.60 -17.34 -12.41
N LEU A 359 -14.91 -17.46 -12.60
CA LEU A 359 -15.92 -16.63 -11.98
C LEU A 359 -16.57 -17.41 -10.82
N ASN A 360 -16.59 -16.82 -9.64
CA ASN A 360 -17.28 -17.35 -8.47
C ASN A 360 -18.55 -16.52 -8.23
N ILE A 361 -19.71 -17.17 -8.34
CA ILE A 361 -21.02 -16.60 -7.99
C ILE A 361 -21.37 -17.05 -6.58
N ASN A 362 -21.12 -16.15 -5.62
CA ASN A 362 -21.44 -16.29 -4.20
C ASN A 362 -22.75 -15.55 -3.83
N ASN A 363 -23.16 -14.59 -4.65
CA ASN A 363 -24.35 -13.77 -4.50
C ASN A 363 -25.18 -13.79 -5.79
N LEU A 364 -26.27 -14.58 -5.77
CA LEU A 364 -27.14 -14.80 -6.92
C LEU A 364 -27.85 -13.52 -7.41
N LYS A 365 -27.92 -12.47 -6.58
CA LYS A 365 -28.54 -11.19 -6.96
C LYS A 365 -27.85 -10.55 -8.17
N TYR A 366 -26.54 -10.68 -8.27
CA TYR A 366 -25.72 -10.04 -9.31
C TYR A 366 -25.35 -11.01 -10.45
N GLU A 367 -25.82 -12.26 -10.39
CA GLU A 367 -25.45 -13.35 -11.29
C GLU A 367 -25.55 -12.95 -12.78
N ASN A 368 -26.67 -12.38 -13.21
CA ASN A 368 -26.88 -12.04 -14.62
C ASN A 368 -25.88 -10.96 -15.10
N GLN A 369 -25.62 -9.95 -14.27
CA GLN A 369 -24.68 -8.88 -14.59
C GLN A 369 -23.25 -9.43 -14.67
N ASP A 370 -22.85 -10.25 -13.70
CA ASP A 370 -21.49 -10.80 -13.62
C ASP A 370 -21.24 -11.84 -14.72
N MET A 371 -22.27 -12.58 -15.14
CA MET A 371 -22.20 -13.46 -16.30
C MET A 371 -21.97 -12.68 -17.61
N ILE A 372 -22.61 -11.53 -17.80
CA ILE A 372 -22.38 -10.66 -18.97
C ILE A 372 -20.93 -10.13 -18.95
N TYR A 373 -20.46 -9.70 -17.78
CA TYR A 373 -19.07 -9.28 -17.61
C TYR A 373 -18.09 -10.42 -17.90
N PHE A 374 -18.37 -11.62 -17.38
CA PHE A 374 -17.54 -12.81 -17.63
C PHE A 374 -17.45 -13.19 -19.11
N ILE A 375 -18.57 -13.18 -19.84
CA ILE A 375 -18.58 -13.39 -21.30
C ILE A 375 -17.72 -12.36 -22.02
N THR A 376 -17.78 -11.09 -21.60
CA THR A 376 -16.97 -10.00 -22.16
C THR A 376 -15.48 -10.27 -21.94
N ILE A 377 -15.09 -10.62 -20.72
CA ILE A 377 -13.71 -10.93 -20.34
C ILE A 377 -13.18 -12.16 -21.10
N ILE A 378 -14.01 -13.19 -21.29
CA ILE A 378 -13.67 -14.36 -22.12
C ILE A 378 -13.41 -13.93 -23.57
N GLY A 379 -14.25 -13.08 -24.14
CA GLY A 379 -14.06 -12.56 -25.50
C GLY A 379 -12.74 -11.81 -25.66
N ILE A 380 -12.37 -10.97 -24.69
CA ILE A 380 -11.07 -10.28 -24.67
C ILE A 380 -9.92 -11.29 -24.61
N LEU A 381 -10.02 -12.31 -23.75
CA LEU A 381 -8.99 -13.34 -23.66
C LEU A 381 -8.84 -14.12 -24.97
N CYS A 382 -9.94 -14.54 -25.60
CA CYS A 382 -9.91 -15.22 -26.90
C CYS A 382 -9.25 -14.36 -27.97
N TYR A 383 -9.59 -13.06 -28.03
CA TYR A 383 -8.99 -12.16 -28.99
C TYR A 383 -7.48 -11.97 -28.74
N LYS A 384 -7.07 -11.75 -27.48
CA LYS A 384 -5.64 -11.58 -27.14
C LYS A 384 -4.82 -12.86 -27.32
N ALA A 385 -5.39 -14.02 -27.00
CA ALA A 385 -4.68 -15.30 -27.00
C ALA A 385 -4.70 -15.99 -28.37
N LEU A 386 -5.81 -15.90 -29.11
CA LEU A 386 -6.05 -16.65 -30.35
C LEU A 386 -6.22 -15.76 -31.58
N ASN A 387 -6.38 -14.44 -31.40
CA ASN A 387 -6.77 -13.50 -32.46
C ASN A 387 -8.11 -13.87 -33.13
N VAL A 388 -9.04 -14.42 -32.34
CA VAL A 388 -10.38 -14.83 -32.78
C VAL A 388 -11.43 -14.27 -31.82
N GLU A 389 -12.57 -13.84 -32.35
CA GLU A 389 -13.72 -13.44 -31.54
C GLU A 389 -14.37 -14.63 -30.82
N LEU A 390 -15.13 -14.37 -29.76
CA LEU A 390 -15.84 -15.44 -29.06
C LEU A 390 -16.89 -16.09 -29.98
N SER A 391 -16.78 -17.40 -30.20
CA SER A 391 -17.70 -18.14 -31.06
C SER A 391 -19.16 -18.00 -30.57
N SER A 392 -20.10 -18.02 -31.52
CA SER A 392 -21.53 -18.02 -31.20
C SER A 392 -21.93 -19.23 -30.35
N ASN A 393 -21.29 -20.37 -30.55
CA ASN A 393 -21.53 -21.58 -29.78
C ASN A 393 -21.11 -21.42 -28.31
N LEU A 394 -19.89 -20.94 -28.05
CA LEU A 394 -19.41 -20.65 -26.68
C LEU A 394 -20.29 -19.60 -26.00
N ARG A 395 -20.67 -18.55 -26.74
CA ARG A 395 -21.55 -17.49 -26.22
C ARG A 395 -22.93 -18.03 -25.84
N ASN A 396 -23.50 -18.90 -26.68
CA ASN A 396 -24.78 -19.55 -26.41
C ASN A 396 -24.68 -20.53 -25.23
N ALA A 397 -23.58 -21.28 -25.11
CA ALA A 397 -23.35 -22.18 -23.98
C ALA A 397 -23.27 -21.42 -22.65
N LEU A 398 -22.57 -20.28 -22.61
CA LEU A 398 -22.47 -19.42 -21.42
C LEU A 398 -23.81 -18.74 -21.07
N THR A 399 -24.50 -18.19 -22.08
CA THR A 399 -25.78 -17.48 -21.87
C THR A 399 -26.90 -18.44 -21.48
N GLY A 400 -26.97 -19.60 -22.14
CA GLY A 400 -27.93 -20.66 -21.87
C GLY A 400 -27.57 -21.56 -20.69
N LYS A 401 -26.39 -21.37 -20.07
CA LYS A 401 -25.84 -22.21 -19.00
C LYS A 401 -25.82 -23.70 -19.35
N ILE A 402 -25.54 -24.02 -20.62
CA ILE A 402 -25.42 -25.38 -21.14
C ILE A 402 -24.00 -25.85 -20.86
N LEU A 403 -23.74 -26.32 -19.63
CA LEU A 403 -22.42 -26.65 -19.12
C LEU A 403 -22.37 -28.11 -18.61
N PRO A 404 -21.25 -28.84 -18.78
CA PRO A 404 -20.00 -28.43 -19.40
C PRO A 404 -20.10 -28.30 -20.93
N TYR A 405 -19.19 -27.53 -21.53
CA TYR A 405 -19.11 -27.34 -22.98
C TYR A 405 -17.64 -27.27 -23.43
N GLU A 406 -17.35 -27.82 -24.62
CA GLU A 406 -16.00 -27.84 -25.19
C GLU A 406 -16.06 -27.59 -26.71
N GLU A 407 -15.12 -26.79 -27.21
CA GLU A 407 -14.95 -26.51 -28.64
C GLU A 407 -13.45 -26.47 -28.98
N VAL A 408 -13.07 -27.13 -30.08
CA VAL A 408 -11.68 -27.16 -30.56
C VAL A 408 -11.44 -26.01 -31.53
N ILE A 409 -10.48 -25.15 -31.20
CA ILE A 409 -9.97 -24.07 -32.06
C ILE A 409 -8.49 -24.38 -32.29
N ALA A 410 -8.20 -25.25 -33.27
CA ALA A 410 -6.88 -25.83 -33.46
C ALA A 410 -5.76 -24.77 -33.49
N PRO A 411 -4.65 -24.96 -32.75
CA PRO A 411 -4.26 -26.17 -32.00
C PRO A 411 -4.82 -26.24 -30.56
N THR A 412 -5.67 -25.30 -30.17
CA THR A 412 -6.19 -25.16 -28.81
C THR A 412 -7.58 -25.76 -28.63
N THR A 413 -7.96 -25.99 -27.38
CA THR A 413 -9.31 -26.38 -26.99
C THR A 413 -9.84 -25.41 -25.94
N CYS A 414 -11.05 -24.92 -26.16
CA CYS A 414 -11.78 -24.07 -25.25
C CYS A 414 -12.79 -24.91 -24.45
N LYS A 415 -12.67 -24.92 -23.12
CA LYS A 415 -13.54 -25.68 -22.20
C LYS A 415 -14.26 -24.75 -21.25
N ILE A 416 -15.54 -25.02 -20.98
CA ILE A 416 -16.32 -24.38 -19.93
C ILE A 416 -16.80 -25.45 -18.96
N GLU A 417 -16.49 -25.26 -17.69
CA GLU A 417 -16.86 -26.16 -16.59
C GLU A 417 -17.62 -25.39 -15.52
N LYS A 418 -18.52 -26.09 -14.82
CA LYS A 418 -19.28 -25.54 -13.70
C LYS A 418 -19.05 -26.42 -12.47
N ASP A 419 -18.53 -25.82 -11.41
CA ASP A 419 -18.39 -26.46 -10.11
C ASP A 419 -19.40 -25.87 -9.13
N THR A 420 -20.20 -26.71 -8.48
CA THR A 420 -21.09 -26.31 -7.37
C THR A 420 -20.31 -26.25 -6.07
N ASN A 421 -20.49 -25.18 -5.28
CA ASN A 421 -19.86 -25.09 -3.96
C ASN A 421 -20.43 -26.15 -3.00
N LEU A 422 -19.60 -26.66 -2.08
CA LEU A 422 -19.94 -27.72 -1.11
C LEU A 422 -21.23 -27.46 -0.30
N ASN A 423 -21.63 -26.20 -0.12
CA ASN A 423 -22.78 -25.80 0.68
C ASN A 423 -24.02 -25.39 -0.15
N ASN A 424 -24.02 -25.59 -1.48
CA ASN A 424 -25.11 -25.21 -2.40
C ASN A 424 -25.54 -23.72 -2.39
N SER A 425 -24.79 -22.84 -1.71
CA SER A 425 -25.10 -21.41 -1.62
C SER A 425 -24.57 -20.57 -2.81
N GLY A 426 -23.87 -21.21 -3.75
CA GLY A 426 -23.26 -20.57 -4.90
C GLY A 426 -22.58 -21.58 -5.82
N TYR A 427 -22.00 -21.10 -6.92
CA TYR A 427 -21.29 -21.93 -7.89
C TYR A 427 -20.15 -21.15 -8.53
N SER A 428 -19.23 -21.87 -9.17
CA SER A 428 -18.18 -21.26 -9.98
C SER A 428 -18.26 -21.76 -11.42
N ILE A 429 -17.94 -20.87 -12.36
CA ILE A 429 -17.78 -21.21 -13.77
C ILE A 429 -16.32 -20.95 -14.13
N LYS A 430 -15.73 -21.91 -14.82
CA LYS A 430 -14.35 -21.87 -15.27
C LYS A 430 -14.34 -21.95 -16.79
N PHE A 431 -13.67 -21.00 -17.43
CA PHE A 431 -13.33 -21.04 -18.85
C PHE A 431 -11.83 -21.30 -19.00
N THR A 432 -11.46 -22.25 -19.85
CA THR A 432 -10.07 -22.66 -20.06
C THR A 432 -9.76 -22.71 -21.55
N ILE A 433 -8.66 -22.08 -21.97
CA ILE A 433 -8.02 -22.30 -23.27
C ILE A 433 -6.79 -23.15 -23.01
N GLU A 434 -6.79 -24.37 -23.53
CA GLU A 434 -5.70 -25.34 -23.39
C GLU A 434 -5.03 -25.57 -24.73
N ASN A 435 -3.71 -25.51 -24.77
CA ASN A 435 -2.94 -25.84 -25.96
C ASN A 435 -2.57 -27.33 -25.91
N ASN A 436 -3.07 -28.10 -26.89
CA ASN A 436 -3.01 -29.57 -26.85
C ASN A 436 -1.69 -30.15 -27.40
N THR A 437 -0.70 -29.31 -27.70
CA THR A 437 0.56 -29.71 -28.36
C THR A 437 1.74 -29.82 -27.43
#